data_AF-A0A7L2D441-F1
#
_entry.id   AF-A0A7L2D441-F1
#
_cell.length_a   1.000
_cell.length_b   1.000
_cell.length_c   1.000
_cell.angle_alpha   90.00
_cell.angle_beta   90.00
_cell.angle_gamma   90.00
#
_symmetry.space_group_name_H-M   'P 1'
#
loop_
_entity.id
_entity.type
_entity.pdbx_description
1 polymer ?
#
loop_
_entity_poly.entity_id
_entity_poly.type
_entity_poly.pdbx_seq_one_letter_code
_entity_poly.pdbx_strand_id
1 'polypeptide(L)' 'VGPAPSAVAEGSDWLELDVRRTRDGVVVVSHDRELSRQCGRHLDIGQLDYQV' A
#
# COMPACT_ATOMS: atom_id res chain seq x y z
N VAL A 1 -4.28 16.35 18.30
CA VAL A 1 -3.79 14.96 18.39
C VAL A 1 -2.67 14.84 17.39
N GLY A 2 -1.43 14.62 17.84
CA GLY A 2 -0.29 14.44 16.94
C GLY A 2 -0.32 13.09 16.24
N PRO A 3 0.57 12.83 15.26
CA PRO A 3 0.69 11.50 14.70
C PRO A 3 1.04 10.51 15.81
N ALA A 4 0.37 9.36 15.82
CA ALA A 4 0.79 8.25 16.66
C ALA A 4 2.21 7.82 16.25
N PRO A 5 3.04 7.35 17.19
CA PRO A 5 4.34 6.78 16.89
C PRO A 5 4.19 5.58 15.95
N SER A 6 5.20 5.34 15.11
CA SER A 6 5.21 4.17 14.23
C SER A 6 5.43 2.89 15.04
N ALA A 7 4.95 1.76 14.55
CA ALA A 7 5.19 0.45 15.18
C ALA A 7 6.70 0.16 15.38
N VAL A 8 7.55 0.70 14.50
CA VAL A 8 9.02 0.61 14.62
C VAL A 8 9.53 1.42 15.80
N ALA A 9 9.05 2.66 15.97
CA ALA A 9 9.44 3.51 17.10
C ALA A 9 8.97 2.92 18.44
N GLU A 10 7.86 2.17 18.42
CA GLU A 10 7.31 1.44 19.56
C GLU A 10 8.01 0.08 19.81
N GLY A 11 8.99 -0.32 18.99
CA GLY A 11 9.79 -1.53 19.22
C GLY A 11 9.14 -2.83 18.79
N SER A 12 8.23 -2.81 17.81
CA SER A 12 7.62 -4.04 17.27
C SER A 12 8.63 -4.91 16.54
N ASP A 13 8.67 -6.22 16.84
CA ASP A 13 9.58 -7.18 16.20
C ASP A 13 9.17 -7.56 14.77
N TRP A 14 7.86 -7.54 14.50
CA TRP A 14 7.29 -7.93 13.21
C TRP A 14 6.31 -6.89 12.70
N LEU A 15 6.35 -6.69 11.38
CA LEU A 15 5.38 -5.88 10.65
C LEU A 15 4.68 -6.78 9.64
N GLU A 16 3.36 -6.75 9.65
CA GLU A 16 2.52 -7.36 8.63
C GLU A 16 2.17 -6.29 7.58
N LEU A 17 2.13 -6.70 6.31
CA LEU A 17 1.84 -5.84 5.17
C LEU A 17 1.02 -6.61 4.14
N ASP A 18 -0.10 -6.03 3.71
CA ASP A 18 -0.80 -6.48 2.53
C ASP A 18 -0.10 -6.04 1.24
N VAL A 19 -0.08 -6.94 0.26
CA VAL A 19 0.48 -6.65 -1.06
C VAL A 19 -0.51 -6.90 -2.19
N ARG A 20 -0.35 -6.14 -3.26
CA ARG A 20 -1.00 -6.34 -4.56
C ARG A 20 0.05 -6.37 -5.66
N ARG A 21 -0.35 -6.85 -6.83
CA ARG A 21 0.51 -6.93 -8.01
C ARG A 21 -0.07 -6.05 -9.12
N THR A 22 0.77 -5.21 -9.71
CA THR A 22 0.44 -4.40 -10.89
C THR A 22 0.34 -5.27 -12.15
N ARG A 23 -0.12 -4.69 -13.26
CA ARG A 23 -0.27 -5.41 -14.54
C ARG A 23 1.08 -5.88 -15.09
N ASP A 24 2.10 -5.03 -15.03
CA ASP A 24 3.50 -5.33 -15.38
C ASP A 24 4.21 -6.22 -14.34
N GLY A 25 3.51 -6.59 -13.27
CA GLY A 25 3.92 -7.66 -12.37
C GLY A 25 4.73 -7.22 -11.16
N VAL A 26 4.85 -5.91 -10.93
CA VAL A 26 5.50 -5.33 -9.76
C VAL A 26 4.62 -5.52 -8.52
N VAL A 27 5.23 -5.94 -7.42
CA VAL A 27 4.56 -6.08 -6.12
C VAL A 27 4.61 -4.74 -5.40
N VAL A 28 3.45 -4.27 -4.94
CA VAL A 28 3.28 -3.01 -4.20
C VAL A 28 2.57 -3.26 -2.88
N VAL A 29 2.88 -2.44 -1.87
CA VAL A 29 2.20 -2.48 -0.57
C VAL A 29 0.87 -1.74 -0.69
N SER A 30 -0.23 -2.47 -0.61
CA SER A 30 -1.59 -1.93 -0.54
C SER A 30 -2.56 -3.03 -0.11
N HIS A 31 -3.46 -2.70 0.82
CA HIS A 31 -4.55 -3.59 1.20
C HIS A 31 -5.66 -3.60 0.14
N ASP A 32 -6.16 -2.41 -0.23
CA ASP A 32 -7.30 -2.28 -1.13
C ASP A 32 -6.89 -2.64 -2.57
N ARG A 33 -7.86 -3.12 -3.35
CA ARG A 33 -7.67 -3.39 -4.79
C ARG A 33 -7.47 -2.10 -5.60
N GLU A 34 -7.97 -0.98 -5.08
CA GLU A 34 -8.11 0.28 -5.79
C GLU A 34 -7.69 1.45 -4.90
N LEU A 35 -7.31 2.58 -5.51
CA LEU A 35 -6.62 3.68 -4.82
C LEU A 35 -7.54 4.76 -4.19
N SER A 36 -8.86 4.55 -4.10
CA SER A 36 -9.82 5.60 -3.69
C SER A 36 -9.64 5.96 -2.23
N ARG A 37 -9.57 4.97 -1.33
CA ARG A 37 -9.46 5.23 0.12
C ARG A 37 -8.14 5.89 0.50
N GLN A 38 -7.05 5.51 -0.16
CA GLN A 38 -5.69 5.92 0.20
C GLN A 38 -5.22 7.16 -0.58
N CYS A 39 -5.68 7.34 -1.82
CA CYS A 39 -5.18 8.37 -2.75
C CYS A 39 -6.29 9.21 -3.40
N GLY A 40 -7.57 8.93 -3.14
CA GLY A 40 -8.69 9.65 -3.75
C GLY A 40 -8.86 9.38 -5.24
N ARG A 41 -8.29 8.29 -5.77
CA ARG A 41 -8.37 7.94 -7.20
C ARG A 41 -9.00 6.57 -7.39
N HIS A 42 -10.07 6.53 -8.17
CA HIS A 42 -10.75 5.27 -8.49
C HIS A 42 -10.03 4.51 -9.62
N LEU A 43 -8.90 3.90 -9.27
CA LEU A 43 -8.05 3.13 -10.19
C LEU A 43 -7.72 1.78 -9.58
N ASP A 44 -7.92 0.69 -10.34
CA ASP A 44 -7.55 -0.67 -9.95
C ASP A 44 -6.04 -0.88 -10.13
N ILE A 45 -5.36 -1.26 -9.06
CA ILE A 45 -3.91 -1.49 -9.04
C ILE A 45 -3.50 -2.57 -10.05
N GLY A 46 -4.30 -3.61 -10.22
CA GLY A 46 -4.02 -4.70 -11.17
C GLY A 46 -4.13 -4.30 -12.63
N GLN A 47 -4.58 -3.07 -12.92
CA GLN A 47 -4.74 -2.51 -14.26
C GLN A 47 -3.73 -1.39 -14.57
N LEU A 48 -2.83 -1.07 -13.63
CA LEU A 48 -1.79 -0.08 -13.80
C LEU A 48 -0.45 -0.76 -14.10
N ASP A 49 0.42 -0.10 -14.85
CA ASP A 49 1.85 -0.45 -14.92
C ASP A 49 2.60 0.44 -13.91
N TYR A 50 3.58 -0.13 -13.21
CA TYR A 50 4.41 0.62 -12.27
C TYR A 50 5.52 1.38 -12.99
N GLN A 51 6.12 0.75 -14.00
CA GLN A 51 7.11 1.39 -14.87
C GLN A 51 6.42 1.86 -16.15
N VAL A 52 6.72 3.11 -16.55
CA VAL A 52 6.23 3.74 -17.78
C VAL A 52 7.24 3.54 -18.89
#